data_AF-A0A1F8GMJ9-F1
#
_entry.id   AF-A0A1F8GMJ9-F1
#
_cell.length_a   1.000
_cell.length_b   1.000
_cell.length_c   1.000
_cell.angle_alpha   90.00
_cell.angle_beta   90.00
_cell.angle_gamma   90.00
#
_symmetry.space_group_name_H-M   'P 1'
#
loop_
_entity.id
_entity.type
_entity.pdbx_description
1 polymer ?
#
loop_
_entity_poly.entity_id
_entity_poly.type
_entity_poly.pdbx_seq_one_letter_code
_entity_poly.pdbx_strand_id
1 'polypeptide(L)'
;MSSRAARAAMFNQRLSELEASADSVDAKIEEAAQLVAEEHRDAFRDFITQFDRGHLDPDSAFLEYWERDENCQRAVRQALEPVLAMVDEMKKIISELVA
;
A
#
# COMPACT_ATOMS: atom_id res chain seq x y z
N MET A 1 -28.46 -7.65 23.98
CA MET A 1 -28.03 -6.60 23.04
C MET A 1 -27.81 -7.23 21.67
N SER A 2 -28.33 -6.62 20.61
CA SER A 2 -28.32 -7.20 19.25
C SER A 2 -26.91 -7.41 18.73
N SER A 3 -26.62 -8.63 18.27
CA SER A 3 -25.39 -9.03 17.57
C SER A 3 -24.95 -8.05 16.46
N ARG A 4 -25.89 -7.28 15.89
CA ARG A 4 -25.63 -6.27 14.85
C ARG A 4 -24.87 -5.05 15.37
N ALA A 5 -25.17 -4.58 16.59
CA ALA A 5 -24.51 -3.41 17.18
C ALA A 5 -23.05 -3.72 17.57
N ALA A 6 -22.79 -4.93 18.09
CA ALA A 6 -21.44 -5.40 18.40
C ALA A 6 -20.59 -5.58 17.13
N ARG A 7 -21.17 -6.14 16.06
CA ARG A 7 -20.50 -6.26 14.75
C ARG A 7 -20.16 -4.90 14.14
N ALA A 8 -21.08 -3.93 14.23
CA ALA A 8 -20.83 -2.57 13.75
C ALA A 8 -19.72 -1.86 14.55
N ALA A 9 -19.66 -2.05 15.87
CA ALA A 9 -18.61 -1.46 16.70
C ALA A 9 -17.22 -2.04 16.41
N MET A 10 -17.12 -3.38 16.26
CA MET A 10 -15.87 -4.05 15.86
C MET A 10 -15.41 -3.61 14.46
N PHE A 11 -16.35 -3.45 13.52
CA PHE A 11 -16.04 -2.95 12.18
C PHE A 11 -15.43 -1.55 12.22
N ASN A 12 -16.08 -0.60 12.91
CA ASN A 12 -15.60 0.78 13.01
C ASN A 12 -14.22 0.87 13.68
N GLN A 13 -13.97 0.02 14.69
CA GLN A 13 -12.66 -0.04 15.34
C GLN A 13 -11.57 -0.50 14.35
N ARG A 14 -11.79 -1.60 13.63
CA ARG A 14 -10.81 -2.14 12.68
C ARG A 14 -10.61 -1.22 11.48
N LEU A 15 -11.65 -0.50 11.06
CA LEU A 15 -11.52 0.53 10.02
C LEU A 15 -10.61 1.67 10.48
N SER A 16 -10.75 2.13 11.72
CA SER A 16 -9.88 3.18 12.30
C SER A 16 -8.43 2.72 12.46
N GLU A 17 -8.19 1.46 12.82
CA GLU A 17 -6.84 0.86 12.86
C GLU A 17 -6.21 0.78 11.45
N LEU A 18 -7.03 0.57 10.43
CA LEU A 18 -6.60 0.54 9.03
C LEU A 18 -6.27 1.94 8.51
N GLU A 19 -7.07 2.95 8.86
CA GLU A 19 -6.81 4.37 8.56
C GLU A 19 -5.49 4.83 9.21
N ALA A 20 -5.25 4.49 10.48
CA ALA A 20 -3.99 4.81 11.15
C ALA A 20 -2.77 4.11 10.52
N SER A 21 -2.98 2.92 9.92
CA SER A 21 -1.92 2.22 9.18
C SER A 21 -1.64 2.90 7.82
N ALA A 22 -2.65 3.50 7.19
CA ALA A 22 -2.52 4.27 5.94
C ALA A 22 -1.58 5.47 6.12
N ASP A 23 -1.69 6.19 7.24
CA ASP A 23 -0.82 7.31 7.58
C ASP A 23 0.67 6.91 7.71
N SER A 24 0.97 5.62 7.91
CA SER A 24 2.34 5.10 7.97
C SER A 24 2.95 4.78 6.60
N VAL A 25 2.13 4.74 5.54
CA VAL A 25 2.53 4.32 4.19
C VAL A 25 3.45 5.36 3.54
N ASP A 26 3.08 6.65 3.61
CA ASP A 26 3.85 7.74 3.00
C ASP A 26 5.30 7.78 3.52
N ALA A 27 5.49 7.55 4.83
CA ALA A 27 6.83 7.49 5.43
C ALA A 27 7.66 6.34 4.85
N LYS A 28 7.05 5.17 4.65
CA LYS A 28 7.75 4.02 4.07
C LYS A 28 8.07 4.21 2.58
N ILE A 29 7.23 4.95 1.85
CA ILE A 29 7.50 5.31 0.46
C ILE A 29 8.75 6.19 0.39
N GLU A 30 8.88 7.19 1.26
CA GLU A 30 10.04 8.07 1.30
C GLU A 30 11.33 7.35 1.74
N GLU A 31 11.23 6.42 2.70
CA GLU A 31 12.36 5.56 3.09
C GLU A 31 12.80 4.66 1.92
N ALA A 32 11.85 4.04 1.22
CA ALA A 32 12.13 3.17 0.08
C ALA A 32 12.74 3.94 -1.11
N ALA A 33 12.32 5.19 -1.33
CA ALA A 33 12.86 6.04 -2.39
C ALA A 33 14.38 6.31 -2.23
N GLN A 34 14.93 6.21 -1.02
CA GLN A 34 16.37 6.36 -0.79
C GLN A 34 17.20 5.25 -1.43
N LEU A 35 16.61 4.07 -1.67
CA LEU A 35 17.26 2.95 -2.35
C LEU A 35 17.27 3.09 -3.88
N VAL A 36 16.46 4.01 -4.42
CA VAL A 36 16.32 4.25 -5.85
C VAL A 36 17.34 5.29 -6.32
N ALA A 37 17.93 5.05 -7.50
CA ALA A 37 18.82 6.00 -8.16
C ALA A 37 18.13 7.37 -8.31
N GLU A 38 18.86 8.46 -8.07
CA GLU A 38 18.29 9.79 -7.91
C GLU A 38 17.44 10.21 -9.12
N GLU A 39 17.91 9.91 -10.33
CA GLU A 39 17.24 10.16 -11.60
C GLU A 39 15.91 9.41 -11.79
N HIS A 40 15.66 8.34 -11.01
CA HIS A 40 14.47 7.51 -11.10
C HIS A 40 13.51 7.66 -9.91
N ARG A 41 13.83 8.50 -8.92
CA ARG A 41 13.02 8.66 -7.69
C ARG A 41 11.63 9.21 -7.94
N ASP A 42 11.49 10.17 -8.85
CA ASP A 42 10.19 10.76 -9.17
C ASP A 42 9.31 9.74 -9.90
N ALA A 43 9.87 9.00 -10.86
CA ALA A 43 9.17 7.92 -11.54
C ALA A 43 8.75 6.78 -10.57
N PHE A 44 9.59 6.48 -9.58
CA PHE A 44 9.25 5.56 -8.49
C PHE A 44 8.07 6.06 -7.65
N ARG A 45 8.09 7.32 -7.20
CA ARG A 45 6.99 7.91 -6.42
C ARG A 45 5.69 7.92 -7.21
N ASP A 46 5.76 8.29 -8.48
CA ASP A 46 4.60 8.28 -9.37
C ASP A 46 4.04 6.86 -9.52
N PHE A 47 4.90 5.87 -9.73
CA PHE A 47 4.49 4.47 -9.80
C PHE A 47 3.76 3.98 -8.55
N ILE A 48 4.31 4.28 -7.36
CA ILE A 48 3.67 3.86 -6.10
C ILE A 48 2.35 4.62 -5.87
N THR A 49 2.30 5.91 -6.17
CA THR A 49 1.08 6.73 -6.05
C THR A 49 -0.02 6.22 -6.98
N GLN A 50 0.35 5.83 -8.21
CA GLN A 50 -0.55 5.21 -9.19
C GLN A 50 -1.11 3.88 -8.67
N PHE A 51 -0.24 3.03 -8.09
CA PHE A 51 -0.65 1.78 -7.46
C PHE A 51 -1.67 2.02 -6.33
N ASP A 52 -1.36 2.93 -5.41
CA ASP A 52 -2.22 3.27 -4.26
C ASP A 52 -3.61 3.77 -4.71
N ARG A 53 -3.67 4.57 -5.78
CA ARG A 53 -4.92 5.08 -6.37
C ARG A 53 -5.69 4.04 -7.19
N GLY A 54 -5.15 2.83 -7.37
CA GLY A 54 -5.77 1.77 -8.16
C GLY A 54 -5.75 2.02 -9.67
N HIS A 55 -4.82 2.85 -10.16
CA HIS A 55 -4.66 3.13 -11.59
C HIS A 55 -3.17 3.05 -11.97
N LEU A 56 -2.79 1.97 -12.65
CA LEU A 56 -1.42 1.73 -13.10
C LEU A 56 -1.27 2.01 -14.60
N ASP A 57 -0.58 3.10 -14.92
CA ASP A 57 -0.01 3.42 -16.23
C ASP A 57 1.48 3.78 -16.06
N PRO A 58 2.32 2.81 -15.63
CA PRO A 58 3.73 3.05 -15.36
C PRO A 58 4.51 3.44 -16.62
N ASP A 59 5.45 4.38 -16.45
CA ASP A 59 6.43 4.69 -17.50
C ASP A 59 7.26 3.45 -17.86
N SER A 60 7.22 3.08 -19.14
CA SER A 60 8.03 2.01 -19.72
C SER A 60 9.53 2.08 -19.36
N ALA A 61 10.12 3.28 -19.31
CA ALA A 61 11.53 3.45 -18.94
C ALA A 61 11.77 3.10 -17.47
N PHE A 62 10.82 3.45 -16.59
CA PHE A 62 10.88 3.08 -15.19
C PHE A 62 10.70 1.56 -14.99
N LEU A 63 9.81 0.92 -15.73
CA LEU A 63 9.66 -0.54 -15.69
C LEU A 63 10.95 -1.27 -16.10
N GLU A 64 11.60 -0.83 -17.18
CA GLU A 64 12.88 -1.40 -17.60
C GLU A 64 13.97 -1.23 -16.53
N TYR A 65 13.99 -0.07 -15.85
CA TYR A 65 14.91 0.17 -14.73
C TYR A 65 14.59 -0.75 -13.55
N TRP A 66 13.33 -0.85 -13.15
CA TRP A 66 12.88 -1.74 -12.08
C TRP A 66 13.25 -3.21 -12.33
N GLU A 67 13.09 -3.70 -13.55
CA GLU A 67 13.45 -5.08 -13.90
C GLU A 67 14.96 -5.36 -13.78
N ARG A 68 15.80 -4.35 -13.94
CA ARG A 68 17.26 -4.48 -13.99
C ARG A 68 17.96 -4.13 -12.67
N ASP A 69 17.32 -3.37 -11.79
CA ASP A 69 17.94 -2.87 -10.56
C ASP A 69 17.34 -3.52 -9.30
N GLU A 70 18.16 -4.31 -8.59
CA GLU A 70 17.74 -5.00 -7.37
C GLU A 70 17.34 -4.05 -6.22
N ASN A 71 17.95 -2.86 -6.13
CA ASN A 71 17.60 -1.90 -5.11
C ASN A 71 16.24 -1.26 -5.40
N CYS A 72 15.94 -0.97 -6.67
CA CYS A 72 14.62 -0.55 -7.11
C CYS A 72 13.57 -1.64 -6.82
N GLN A 73 13.87 -2.91 -7.09
CA GLN A 73 12.94 -4.01 -6.75
C GLN A 73 12.65 -4.11 -5.25
N ARG A 74 13.68 -3.92 -4.43
CA ARG A 74 13.53 -3.89 -2.97
C ARG A 74 12.74 -2.67 -2.52
N ALA A 75 13.00 -1.49 -3.10
CA ALA A 75 12.26 -0.27 -2.83
C ALA A 75 10.76 -0.44 -3.14
N VAL A 76 10.43 -0.98 -4.32
CA VAL A 76 9.05 -1.23 -4.72
C VAL A 76 8.37 -2.20 -3.75
N ARG A 77 9.03 -3.29 -3.35
CA ARG A 77 8.45 -4.19 -2.34
C ARG A 77 8.22 -3.49 -1.00
N GLN A 78 9.19 -2.73 -0.51
CA GLN A 78 9.08 -2.03 0.77
C GLN A 78 7.96 -0.99 0.77
N ALA A 79 7.78 -0.28 -0.35
CA ALA A 79 6.73 0.71 -0.50
C ALA A 79 5.33 0.08 -0.64
N LEU A 80 5.21 -1.07 -1.32
CA LEU A 80 3.92 -1.72 -1.57
C LEU A 80 3.49 -2.70 -0.47
N GLU A 81 4.40 -3.22 0.34
CA GLU A 81 4.10 -4.17 1.42
C GLU A 81 3.03 -3.67 2.40
N PRO A 82 3.05 -2.40 2.87
CA PRO A 82 1.99 -1.84 3.70
C PRO A 82 0.62 -1.84 3.02
N VAL A 83 0.58 -1.43 1.74
CA VAL A 83 -0.65 -1.35 0.95
C VAL A 83 -1.27 -2.74 0.78
N LEU A 84 -0.44 -3.75 0.47
CA LEU A 84 -0.88 -5.14 0.36
C LEU A 84 -1.40 -5.69 1.69
N ALA A 85 -0.72 -5.38 2.81
CA ALA A 85 -1.17 -5.78 4.14
C ALA A 85 -2.53 -5.16 4.50
N MET A 86 -2.76 -3.89 4.15
CA MET A 86 -4.05 -3.21 4.34
C MET A 86 -5.15 -3.87 3.49
N VAL A 87 -4.88 -4.19 2.23
CA VAL A 87 -5.84 -4.88 1.35
C VAL A 87 -6.23 -6.24 1.92
N ASP A 88 -5.26 -7.02 2.44
CA ASP A 88 -5.55 -8.32 3.03
C ASP A 88 -6.33 -8.20 4.34
N GLU A 89 -6.07 -7.18 5.14
CA GLU A 89 -6.85 -6.91 6.35
C GLU A 89 -8.29 -6.48 6.01
N MET A 90 -8.49 -5.64 4.99
CA MET A 90 -9.82 -5.31 4.48
C MET A 90 -10.58 -6.54 4.00
N LYS A 91 -9.93 -7.47 3.26
CA LYS A 91 -10.56 -8.73 2.83
C LYS A 91 -11.04 -9.57 4.02
N LYS A 92 -10.26 -9.65 5.11
CA LYS A 92 -10.66 -10.38 6.33
C LYS A 92 -11.87 -9.72 6.99
N ILE A 93 -11.84 -8.40 7.16
CA ILE A 93 -12.95 -7.64 7.74
C ILE A 93 -14.24 -7.88 6.96
N ILE A 94 -14.18 -7.81 5.62
CA ILE A 94 -15.34 -8.07 4.74
C ILE A 94 -15.81 -9.52 4.88
N SER A 95 -14.89 -10.49 4.91
CA SER A 95 -15.25 -11.91 5.03
C SER A 95 -15.98 -12.21 6.34
N GLU A 96 -15.55 -11.61 7.45
CA GLU A 96 -16.21 -11.74 8.76
C GLU A 96 -17.58 -11.04 8.85
N LEU A 97 -17.80 -10.00 8.05
CA LEU A 97 -19.09 -9.31 7.98
C LEU A 97 -20.15 -10.08 7.19
N VAL A 98 -19.73 -10.82 6.17
CA VAL A 98 -20.62 -11.56 5.26
C VAL A 98 -20.87 -13.00 5.74
N ALA A 99 -20.02 -13.54 6.62
CA ALA A 99 -20.19 -14.84 7.29
C ALA A 99 -21.31 -14.82 8.36
#